data_AF-A0A956W5G4-F1
#
_entry.id   AF-A0A956W5G4-F1
#
_cell.length_a   1.000
_cell.length_b   1.000
_cell.length_c   1.000
_cell.angle_alpha   90.00
_cell.angle_beta   90.00
_cell.angle_gamma   90.00
#
_symmetry.space_group_name_H-M   'P 1'
#
loop_
_entity.id
_entity.type
_entity.pdbx_description
1 polymer ?
#
loop_
_entity_poly.entity_id
_entity_poly.type
_entity_poly.pdbx_seq_one_letter_code
_entity_poly.pdbx_strand_id
1 'polypeptide(L)'
;GYPLEIVRDPTGAGDAFAGAFMGFVDSQGDINPTTLRQATVYGCTVASFQVEGFGPERLLSLTRDEVESRYREMRALTIFEAGE
;
A
#
# COMPACT_ATOMS: atom_id res chain seq x y z
N GLY A 1 2.82 2.27 15.33
CA GLY A 1 4.22 2.14 14.84
C GLY A 1 4.43 3.04 13.65
N TYR A 2 5.64 3.21 13.12
CA TYR A 2 5.83 3.92 11.84
C TYR A 2 5.86 2.89 10.70
N PRO A 3 5.21 3.13 9.53
CA PRO A 3 4.41 4.31 9.15
C PRO A 3 2.93 4.21 9.58
N LEU A 4 2.53 3.16 10.29
CA LEU A 4 1.16 2.89 10.70
C LEU A 4 0.96 3.04 12.22
N GLU A 5 0.56 4.24 12.66
CA GLU A 5 0.54 4.58 14.08
C GLU A 5 -0.59 3.89 14.84
N ILE A 6 -1.78 3.81 14.24
CA ILE A 6 -2.99 3.29 14.85
C ILE A 6 -3.60 2.19 13.98
N VAL A 7 -3.76 1.01 14.55
CA VAL A 7 -4.52 -0.11 13.98
C VAL A 7 -5.85 -0.19 14.73
N ARG A 8 -6.98 -0.10 14.02
CA ARG A 8 -8.33 -0.18 14.57
C ARG A 8 -9.03 -1.49 14.23
N ASP A 9 -9.05 -1.88 12.96
CA ASP A 9 -9.76 -3.07 12.46
C ASP A 9 -8.95 -3.74 11.34
N PRO A 10 -8.41 -4.96 11.53
CA PRO A 10 -7.64 -5.64 10.50
C PRO A 10 -8.49 -6.18 9.33
N THR A 11 -9.83 -6.15 9.45
CA THR A 11 -10.74 -6.76 8.47
C THR A 11 -10.60 -6.11 7.10
N GLY A 12 -10.50 -6.92 6.05
CA GLY A 12 -10.41 -6.46 4.66
C GLY A 12 -9.03 -5.97 4.23
N ALA A 13 -8.01 -5.97 5.10
CA ALA A 13 -6.66 -5.54 4.73
C ALA A 13 -6.07 -6.35 3.55
N GLY A 14 -6.33 -7.66 3.51
CA GLY A 14 -5.89 -8.53 2.42
C GLY A 14 -6.59 -8.23 1.09
N ASP A 15 -7.89 -7.96 1.12
CA ASP A 15 -8.65 -7.59 -0.08
C ASP A 15 -8.24 -6.21 -0.59
N ALA A 16 -8.01 -5.26 0.32
CA ALA A 16 -7.46 -3.94 0.00
C ALA A 16 -6.08 -4.05 -0.65
N PHE A 17 -5.20 -4.90 -0.11
CA PHE A 17 -3.91 -5.22 -0.72
C PHE A 17 -4.09 -5.77 -2.14
N ALA A 18 -4.92 -6.80 -2.32
CA ALA A 18 -5.09 -7.48 -3.59
C ALA A 18 -5.69 -6.54 -4.65
N GLY A 19 -6.71 -5.75 -4.29
CA GLY A 19 -7.32 -4.77 -5.18
C GLY A 19 -6.33 -3.70 -5.64
N ALA A 20 -5.56 -3.14 -4.72
CA ALA A 20 -4.55 -2.14 -5.04
C ALA A 20 -3.38 -2.72 -5.86
N PHE A 21 -2.95 -3.94 -5.55
CA PHE A 21 -1.92 -4.65 -6.30
C PHE A 21 -2.36 -4.86 -7.75
N MET A 22 -3.54 -5.43 -7.97
CA MET A 22 -4.07 -5.69 -9.30
C MET A 22 -4.28 -4.39 -10.09
N GLY A 23 -4.84 -3.36 -9.46
CA GLY A 23 -5.02 -2.05 -10.08
C GLY A 23 -3.70 -1.38 -10.46
N PHE A 24 -2.65 -1.54 -9.64
CA PHE A 24 -1.32 -1.04 -9.99
C PHE A 24 -0.76 -1.78 -11.20
N VAL A 25 -0.80 -3.12 -11.21
CA VAL A 25 -0.31 -3.93 -12.34
C VAL A 25 -1.02 -3.55 -13.64
N ASP A 26 -2.34 -3.43 -13.62
CA ASP A 26 -3.16 -3.01 -14.76
C ASP A 26 -2.73 -1.62 -15.28
N SER A 27 -2.45 -0.68 -14.37
CA SER A 27 -2.01 0.68 -14.72
C SER A 27 -0.64 0.77 -15.41
N GLN A 28 0.23 -0.24 -15.25
CA GLN A 28 1.58 -0.23 -15.82
C GLN A 28 1.65 -0.82 -17.23
N GLY A 29 0.68 -1.63 -17.63
CA GLY A 29 0.62 -2.24 -18.97
C GLY A 29 1.68 -3.32 -19.27
N ASP A 30 2.58 -3.62 -18.32
CA ASP A 30 3.56 -4.70 -18.44
C ASP A 30 3.82 -5.39 -17.09
N ILE A 31 3.92 -6.72 -17.11
CA ILE A 31 4.14 -7.57 -15.94
C ILE A 31 5.59 -8.03 -15.92
N ASN A 32 6.42 -7.29 -15.20
CA ASN A 32 7.83 -7.62 -14.98
C ASN A 32 8.18 -7.56 -13.48
N PRO A 33 9.37 -8.06 -13.05
CA PRO A 33 9.75 -8.08 -11.64
C PRO A 33 9.73 -6.71 -10.97
N THR A 34 10.01 -5.63 -11.70
CA THR A 34 9.95 -4.25 -11.19
C THR A 34 8.50 -3.85 -10.91
N THR A 35 7.60 -4.05 -11.88
CA THR A 35 6.15 -3.82 -11.71
C THR A 35 5.61 -4.58 -10.49
N LEU A 36 5.95 -5.86 -10.35
CA LEU A 36 5.45 -6.69 -9.25
C LEU A 36 5.95 -6.22 -7.88
N ARG A 37 7.20 -5.76 -7.78
CA ARG A 37 7.74 -5.17 -6.55
C ARG A 37 7.05 -3.86 -6.21
N GLN A 38 6.86 -2.97 -7.18
CA GLN A 38 6.16 -1.71 -6.98
C GLN A 38 4.68 -1.93 -6.60
N ALA A 39 4.01 -2.87 -7.26
CA ALA A 39 2.64 -3.27 -6.95
C ALA A 39 2.50 -3.83 -5.52
N THR A 40 3.49 -4.60 -5.06
CA THR A 40 3.53 -5.10 -3.68
C THR A 40 3.58 -3.94 -2.68
N VAL A 41 4.47 -2.97 -2.88
CA VAL A 41 4.57 -1.78 -2.02
C VAL A 41 3.27 -0.96 -2.06
N TYR A 42 2.67 -0.81 -3.24
CA TYR A 42 1.40 -0.11 -3.41
C TYR A 42 0.25 -0.82 -2.70
N GLY A 43 0.18 -2.14 -2.82
CA GLY A 43 -0.77 -2.99 -2.08
C GLY A 43 -0.63 -2.81 -0.56
N CYS A 44 0.60 -2.88 -0.04
CA CYS A 44 0.87 -2.64 1.39
C CYS A 44 0.43 -1.24 1.83
N THR A 45 0.63 -0.24 0.98
CA THR A 45 0.25 1.16 1.25
C THR A 45 -1.28 1.30 1.42
N VAL A 46 -2.07 0.71 0.53
CA VAL A 46 -3.53 0.78 0.61
C VAL A 46 -4.07 -0.06 1.77
N ALA A 47 -3.50 -1.25 1.99
CA ALA A 47 -3.86 -2.09 3.14
C ALA A 47 -3.58 -1.41 4.48
N SER A 48 -2.52 -0.58 4.57
CA SER A 48 -2.24 0.16 5.80
C SER A 48 -3.29 1.23 6.09
N PHE A 49 -3.99 1.77 5.08
CA PHE A 49 -5.14 2.64 5.32
C PHE A 49 -6.36 1.84 5.78
N GLN A 50 -6.64 0.70 5.14
CA GLN A 50 -7.80 -0.13 5.48
C GLN A 50 -7.88 -0.44 6.98
N VAL A 51 -6.74 -0.64 7.63
CA VAL A 51 -6.72 -1.00 9.05
C VAL A 51 -6.84 0.17 10.04
N GLU A 52 -6.86 1.42 9.58
CA GLU A 52 -6.97 2.62 10.43
C GLU A 52 -8.43 3.00 10.77
N GLY A 53 -9.42 2.45 10.06
CA GLY A 53 -10.85 2.70 10.27
C GLY A 53 -11.63 1.40 10.50
N PHE A 54 -12.93 1.50 10.81
CA PHE A 54 -13.79 0.31 10.89
C PHE A 54 -14.36 -0.02 9.52
N GLY A 55 -14.31 -1.30 9.12
CA GLY A 55 -14.78 -1.69 7.79
C GLY A 55 -14.11 -0.87 6.67
N PRO A 56 -14.83 -0.44 5.61
CA PRO A 56 -14.24 0.28 4.48
C PRO A 56 -14.16 1.81 4.68
N GLU A 57 -14.53 2.34 5.86
CA GLU A 57 -14.64 3.79 6.11
C GLU A 57 -13.38 4.58 5.70
N ARG A 58 -12.20 4.03 6.01
CA ARG A 58 -10.94 4.69 5.71
C ARG A 58 -10.62 4.69 4.21
N LEU A 59 -10.96 3.62 3.49
CA LEU A 59 -10.78 3.56 2.03
C LEU A 59 -11.74 4.51 1.31
N LEU A 60 -12.97 4.65 1.79
CA LEU A 60 -13.99 5.52 1.18
C LEU A 60 -13.65 7.02 1.28
N SER A 61 -12.85 7.40 2.27
CA SER A 61 -12.38 8.78 2.48
C SER A 61 -10.97 9.04 1.94
N LEU A 62 -10.32 8.02 1.37
CA LEU A 62 -8.91 8.07 0.99
C LEU A 62 -8.70 8.92 -0.27
N THR A 63 -7.72 9.82 -0.21
CA THR A 63 -7.31 10.64 -1.34
C THR A 63 -6.07 10.08 -2.03
N ARG A 64 -5.87 10.45 -3.30
CA ARG A 64 -4.70 10.03 -4.06
C ARG A 64 -3.39 10.58 -3.48
N ASP A 65 -3.43 11.79 -2.93
CA ASP A 65 -2.26 12.44 -2.32
C ASP A 65 -1.81 11.71 -1.05
N GLU A 66 -2.75 11.24 -0.22
CA GLU A 66 -2.44 10.42 0.95
C GLU A 66 -1.79 9.10 0.55
N VAL A 67 -2.33 8.43 -0.47
CA VAL A 67 -1.76 7.18 -1.01
C VAL A 67 -0.36 7.41 -1.52
N GLU A 68 -0.14 8.45 -2.31
CA GLU A 68 1.17 8.76 -2.87
C GLU A 68 2.19 9.13 -1.78
N SER A 69 1.79 9.92 -0.79
CA SER A 69 2.65 10.27 0.35
C SER A 69 3.12 9.01 1.07
N ARG A 70 2.20 8.13 1.45
CA ARG A 70 2.55 6.92 2.19
C ARG A 70 3.22 5.85 1.33
N TYR A 71 2.94 5.83 0.03
CA TYR A 71 3.67 4.99 -0.91
C TYR A 71 5.16 5.36 -0.94
N ARG A 72 5.50 6.65 -0.90
CA ARG A 72 6.89 7.10 -0.82
C ARG A 72 7.56 6.65 0.48
N GLU A 73 6.86 6.77 1.61
CA GLU A 73 7.34 6.29 2.90
C GLU A 73 7.57 4.77 2.90
N MET A 74 6.59 4.01 2.43
CA MET A 74 6.69 2.54 2.31
C MET A 74 7.82 2.14 1.36
N ARG A 75 7.96 2.80 0.21
CA ARG A 75 9.04 2.55 -0.74
C ARG A 75 10.40 2.80 -0.10
N ALA A 76 10.57 3.88 0.66
CA ALA A 76 11.81 4.17 1.35
C ALA A 76 12.20 3.05 2.33
N LEU A 77 11.24 2.41 2.99
CA LEU A 77 11.46 1.26 3.88
C LEU A 77 11.88 -0.03 3.15
N THR A 78 11.72 -0.09 1.83
CA THR A 78 12.12 -1.25 1.01
C THR A 78 13.47 -1.07 0.32
N ILE A 79 14.07 0.12 0.40
CA ILE A 79 15.40 0.38 -0.13
C ILE A 79 16.41 0.02 0.96
N PHE A 80 17.03 -1.14 0.81
CA PHE A 80 18.15 -1.54 1.65
C PHE A 80 19.44 -1.10 0.96
N GLU A 81 20.27 -0.31 1.64
CA GLU A 81 21.66 -0.19 1.23
C GLU A 81 22.29 -1.57 1.37
N ALA A 82 22.90 -2.08 0.30
CA ALA A 82 23.76 -3.24 0.42
C ALA A 82 24.96 -2.78 1.26
N GLY A 83 24.93 -3.07 2.56
CA GLY A 83 26.06 -2.81 3.43
C GLY A 83 27.32 -3.43 2.85
N GLU A 84 28.42 -2.67 2.90
CA GLU A 84 29.78 -3.15 2.62
C GLU A 84 30.16 -4.34 3.51
#